data_AF-A0A661P1N7-F1
#
_entry.id   AF-A0A661P1N7-F1
#
_cell.length_a   1.000
_cell.length_b   1.000
_cell.length_c   1.000
_cell.angle_alpha   90.00
_cell.angle_beta   90.00
_cell.angle_gamma   90.00
#
_symmetry.space_group_name_H-M   'P 1'
#
loop_
_entity.id
_entity.type
_entity.pdbx_description
1 polymer ?
#
loop_
_entity_poly.entity_id
_entity_poly.type
_entity_poly.pdbx_seq_one_letter_code
_entity_poly.pdbx_strand_id
1 'polypeptide(L)'
;MKKLLVLAAATALVLSWGCSKKSSDPLDAMIGHTKAMMKIIKDNKDDCNKVVAALEKYKSDHQAEFAELKKQGEAMEKSMSDEQKKKYAEEAMKKMGSLIQDSMATVMELNQKCPEQAAKISAAMNVMK
;
A
#
# COMPACT_ATOMS: atom_id res chain seq x y z
N MET A 1 -58.01 -25.23 -25.77
CA MET A 1 -56.92 -25.68 -26.66
C MET A 1 -55.59 -25.33 -26.02
N LYS A 2 -54.66 -26.29 -26.07
CA LYS A 2 -53.34 -26.36 -25.42
C LYS A 2 -52.45 -25.12 -25.63
N LYS A 3 -51.69 -24.76 -24.59
CA LYS A 3 -50.26 -24.35 -24.58
C LYS A 3 -49.82 -24.31 -23.10
N LEU A 4 -49.29 -25.42 -22.55
CA LEU A 4 -47.86 -25.69 -22.33
C LEU A 4 -47.19 -24.60 -21.46
N LEU A 5 -47.13 -24.75 -20.14
CA LEU A 5 -45.99 -25.31 -19.37
C LEU A 5 -44.62 -24.79 -19.84
N VAL A 6 -44.03 -23.85 -19.08
CA VAL A 6 -42.64 -23.94 -18.60
C VAL A 6 -42.56 -23.26 -17.23
N LEU A 7 -42.43 -24.08 -16.17
CA LEU A 7 -41.80 -23.67 -14.92
C LEU A 7 -40.31 -23.45 -15.21
N ALA A 8 -39.77 -22.29 -14.85
CA ALA A 8 -38.34 -22.11 -14.63
C ALA A 8 -38.13 -21.72 -13.17
N ALA A 9 -37.96 -22.74 -12.34
CA ALA A 9 -37.26 -22.59 -11.07
C ALA A 9 -35.79 -22.31 -11.38
N ALA A 10 -35.33 -21.10 -11.06
CA ALA A 10 -33.91 -20.79 -10.96
C ALA A 10 -33.56 -20.69 -9.47
N THR A 11 -33.40 -21.85 -8.86
CA THR A 11 -32.65 -22.01 -7.62
C THR A 11 -31.17 -21.74 -7.90
N ALA A 12 -30.50 -21.20 -6.89
CA ALA A 12 -29.06 -21.26 -6.61
C ALA A 12 -28.18 -20.11 -7.13
N LEU A 13 -27.74 -19.29 -6.17
CA LEU A 13 -26.33 -19.10 -5.73
C LEU A 13 -26.24 -17.68 -5.15
N VAL A 14 -26.39 -17.50 -3.84
CA VAL A 14 -25.23 -17.50 -2.92
C VAL A 14 -23.98 -16.93 -3.59
N LEU A 15 -23.91 -15.61 -3.65
CA LEU A 15 -22.66 -14.87 -3.50
C LEU A 15 -22.94 -13.91 -2.35
N SER A 16 -22.93 -14.38 -1.10
CA SER A 16 -21.72 -14.27 -0.29
C SER A 16 -20.82 -13.11 -0.74
N TRP A 17 -21.34 -11.88 -0.63
CA TRP A 17 -20.50 -10.71 -0.36
C TRP A 17 -19.99 -10.77 1.10
N GLY A 18 -19.58 -11.96 1.54
CA GLY A 18 -18.30 -12.09 2.22
C GLY A 18 -17.24 -11.74 1.18
N CYS A 19 -17.06 -10.45 0.92
CA CYS A 19 -15.72 -9.96 0.71
C CYS A 19 -15.00 -10.29 2.01
N SER A 20 -14.47 -11.51 2.08
CA SER A 20 -13.26 -11.84 2.81
C SER A 20 -12.26 -10.80 2.33
N LYS A 21 -12.31 -9.62 2.96
CA LYS A 21 -11.30 -8.60 2.89
C LYS A 21 -10.08 -9.39 3.30
N LYS A 22 -9.29 -9.80 2.31
CA LYS A 22 -8.01 -10.45 2.52
C LYS A 22 -7.36 -9.46 3.46
N SER A 23 -7.32 -9.78 4.75
CA SER A 23 -6.73 -8.92 5.76
C SER A 23 -5.24 -9.02 5.46
N SER A 24 -4.83 -8.31 4.41
CA SER A 24 -3.44 -8.22 4.03
C SER A 24 -2.76 -7.62 5.24
N ASP A 25 -1.82 -8.38 5.78
CA ASP A 25 -0.86 -7.93 6.76
C ASP A 25 -0.54 -6.44 6.55
N PRO A 26 -0.71 -5.57 7.57
CA PRO A 26 -0.55 -4.12 7.40
C PRO A 26 0.81 -3.75 6.81
N LEU A 27 1.85 -4.55 7.09
CA LEU A 27 3.16 -4.41 6.48
C LEU A 27 3.15 -4.75 4.98
N ASP A 28 2.48 -5.81 4.53
CA ASP A 28 2.38 -6.14 3.10
C ASP A 28 1.67 -5.02 2.32
N ALA A 29 0.62 -4.43 2.90
CA ALA A 29 -0.06 -3.27 2.31
C ALA A 29 0.86 -2.03 2.24
N MET A 30 1.59 -1.73 3.32
CA MET A 30 2.58 -0.64 3.35
C MET A 30 3.73 -0.85 2.35
N ILE A 31 4.19 -2.08 2.17
CA ILE A 31 5.18 -2.44 1.13
C ILE A 31 4.60 -2.14 -0.26
N GLY A 32 3.33 -2.48 -0.50
CA GLY A 32 2.62 -2.16 -1.73
C GLY A 32 2.61 -0.66 -2.02
N HIS A 33 2.23 0.16 -1.03
CA HIS A 33 2.23 1.62 -1.19
C HIS A 33 3.64 2.18 -1.42
N THR A 34 4.65 1.66 -0.72
CA THR A 34 6.04 2.09 -0.91
C THR A 34 6.52 1.80 -2.34
N LYS A 35 6.21 0.61 -2.88
CA LYS A 35 6.52 0.27 -4.27
C LYS A 35 5.83 1.20 -5.26
N ALA A 36 4.57 1.55 -5.02
CA ALA A 36 3.83 2.48 -5.87
C ALA A 36 4.45 3.90 -5.84
N MET A 37 4.82 4.40 -4.66
CA MET A 37 5.53 5.68 -4.54
C MET A 37 6.89 5.67 -5.25
N MET A 38 7.66 4.58 -5.13
CA MET A 38 8.92 4.43 -5.87
C MET A 38 8.71 4.42 -7.38
N LYS A 39 7.61 3.79 -7.85
CA LYS A 39 7.24 3.83 -9.27
C LYS A 39 6.90 5.25 -9.73
N ILE A 40 6.15 6.02 -8.94
CA ILE A 40 5.85 7.43 -9.24
C ILE A 40 7.15 8.22 -9.41
N ILE A 41 8.13 8.03 -8.53
CA ILE A 41 9.43 8.68 -8.63
C ILE A 41 10.14 8.26 -9.92
N LYS A 42 10.28 6.95 -10.16
CA LYS A 42 10.96 6.43 -11.37
C LYS A 42 10.34 6.94 -12.67
N ASP A 43 9.01 6.96 -12.74
CA ASP A 43 8.27 7.36 -13.95
C ASP A 43 8.32 8.88 -14.21
N ASN A 44 8.66 9.70 -13.21
CA ASN A 44 8.66 11.16 -13.31
C ASN A 44 10.01 11.81 -12.96
N LYS A 45 11.08 11.03 -12.78
CA LYS A 45 12.36 11.46 -12.19
C LYS A 45 13.08 12.61 -12.89
N ASP A 46 12.69 12.94 -14.12
CA ASP A 46 13.27 14.04 -14.89
C ASP A 46 12.50 15.37 -14.72
N ASP A 47 11.39 15.36 -13.98
CA ASP A 47 10.65 16.56 -13.57
C ASP A 47 10.34 16.49 -12.06
N CYS A 48 11.19 17.17 -11.29
CA CYS A 48 11.11 17.19 -9.82
C CYS A 48 9.79 17.76 -9.29
N ASN A 49 9.20 18.75 -9.98
CA ASN A 49 7.92 19.34 -9.56
C ASN A 49 6.78 18.34 -9.81
N LYS A 50 6.84 17.60 -10.92
CA LYS A 50 5.87 16.55 -11.22
C LYS A 50 5.97 15.38 -10.25
N VAL A 51 7.18 14.99 -9.82
CA VAL A 51 7.37 13.98 -8.76
C VAL A 51 6.67 14.41 -7.48
N VAL A 52 6.90 15.66 -7.03
CA VAL A 52 6.24 16.20 -5.82
C VAL A 52 4.73 16.16 -5.96
N ALA A 53 4.18 16.73 -7.04
CA ALA A 53 2.75 16.80 -7.25
C ALA A 53 2.09 15.41 -7.33
N ALA A 54 2.75 14.44 -7.99
CA ALA A 54 2.25 13.08 -8.10
C ALA A 54 2.28 12.33 -6.75
N LEU A 55 3.33 12.51 -5.95
CA LEU A 55 3.42 11.93 -4.61
C LEU A 55 2.41 12.54 -3.64
N GLU A 56 2.23 13.87 -3.67
CA GLU A 56 1.23 14.57 -2.86
C GLU A 56 -0.19 14.12 -3.22
N LYS A 57 -0.48 14.01 -4.53
CA LYS A 57 -1.76 13.48 -5.00
C LYS A 57 -1.97 12.04 -4.53
N TYR A 58 -0.98 11.16 -4.69
CA TYR A 58 -1.07 9.77 -4.25
C TYR A 58 -1.32 9.68 -2.74
N LYS A 59 -0.60 10.48 -1.93
CA LYS A 59 -0.84 10.56 -0.49
C LYS A 59 -2.26 11.01 -0.16
N SER A 60 -2.78 12.02 -0.86
CA SER A 60 -4.15 12.52 -0.65
C SER A 60 -5.20 11.46 -1.01
N ASP A 61 -5.04 10.80 -2.17
CA ASP A 61 -6.00 9.79 -2.66
C ASP A 61 -6.06 8.57 -1.72
N HIS A 62 -4.94 8.23 -1.06
CA HIS A 62 -4.82 7.07 -0.15
C HIS A 62 -4.80 7.44 1.34
N GLN A 63 -5.12 8.69 1.70
CA GLN A 63 -5.01 9.15 3.09
C GLN A 63 -5.83 8.30 4.08
N ALA A 64 -7.06 7.93 3.70
CA ALA A 64 -7.92 7.10 4.54
C ALA A 64 -7.35 5.68 4.73
N GLU A 65 -6.72 5.13 3.69
CA GLU A 65 -6.08 3.83 3.73
C GLU A 65 -4.84 3.85 4.65
N PHE A 66 -4.00 4.89 4.57
CA PHE A 66 -2.88 5.05 5.50
C PHE A 66 -3.33 5.20 6.96
N ALA A 67 -4.41 5.94 7.21
CA ALA A 67 -4.96 6.09 8.56
C ALA A 67 -5.48 4.75 9.12
N GLU A 68 -6.08 3.91 8.26
CA GLU A 68 -6.52 2.58 8.63
C GLU A 68 -5.34 1.63 8.87
N LEU A 69 -4.33 1.64 8.00
CA LEU A 69 -3.10 0.84 8.18
C LEU A 69 -2.36 1.19 9.47
N LYS A 70 -2.31 2.48 9.84
CA LYS A 70 -1.74 2.92 11.12
C LYS A 70 -2.48 2.31 12.31
N LYS A 71 -3.82 2.38 12.32
CA LYS A 71 -4.65 1.77 13.37
C LYS A 71 -4.47 0.24 13.44
N GLN A 72 -4.43 -0.43 12.29
CA GLN A 72 -4.22 -1.87 12.24
C GLN A 72 -2.83 -2.27 12.74
N GLY A 73 -1.79 -1.50 12.40
CA GLY A 73 -0.45 -1.70 12.90
C GLY A 73 -0.36 -1.53 14.42
N GLU A 74 -0.95 -0.47 14.97
CA GLU A 74 -0.99 -0.23 16.43
C GLU A 74 -1.79 -1.32 17.17
N ALA A 75 -2.91 -1.76 16.62
CA ALA A 75 -3.71 -2.83 17.20
C ALA A 75 -2.95 -4.18 17.17
N MET A 76 -2.30 -4.48 16.05
CA MET A 76 -1.46 -5.66 15.89
C MET A 76 -0.31 -5.65 16.91
N GLU A 77 0.42 -4.54 17.04
CA GLU A 77 1.51 -4.41 17.99
C GLU A 77 1.06 -4.62 19.44
N LYS A 78 -0.09 -4.05 19.84
CA LYS A 78 -0.66 -4.23 21.18
C LYS A 78 -1.11 -5.66 21.45
N SER A 79 -1.48 -6.40 20.40
CA SER A 79 -1.94 -7.79 20.51
C SER A 79 -0.81 -8.82 20.55
N MET A 80 0.40 -8.45 20.14
CA MET A 80 1.55 -9.33 20.07
C MET A 80 2.33 -9.37 21.38
N SER A 81 2.78 -10.56 21.78
CA SER A 81 3.82 -10.74 22.80
C SER A 81 5.18 -10.26 22.29
N ASP A 82 6.14 -10.06 23.20
CA ASP A 82 7.49 -9.63 22.81
C ASP A 82 8.19 -10.64 21.88
N GLU A 83 7.95 -11.94 22.06
CA GLU A 83 8.50 -12.97 21.17
C GLU A 83 7.85 -12.90 19.77
N GLN A 84 6.55 -12.62 19.70
CA GLN A 84 5.85 -12.42 18.42
C GLN A 84 6.34 -11.14 17.73
N LYS A 85 6.54 -10.05 18.48
CA LYS A 85 7.10 -8.80 17.94
C LYS A 85 8.49 -9.03 17.36
N LYS A 86 9.34 -9.82 18.05
CA LYS A 86 10.68 -10.15 17.55
C LYS A 86 10.61 -10.92 16.22
N LYS A 87 9.79 -11.97 16.15
CA LYS A 87 9.61 -12.76 14.92
C LYS A 87 9.04 -11.90 13.78
N TYR A 88 8.05 -11.08 14.08
CA TYR A 88 7.46 -10.16 13.12
C TYR A 88 8.48 -9.13 12.60
N ALA A 89 9.33 -8.59 13.46
CA ALA A 89 10.40 -7.67 13.06
C ALA A 89 11.44 -8.36 12.14
N GLU A 90 11.83 -9.61 12.43
CA GLU A 90 12.73 -10.39 11.58
C GLU A 90 12.11 -10.67 10.20
N GLU A 91 10.83 -11.02 10.14
CA GLU A 91 10.10 -11.18 8.89
C GLU A 91 9.96 -9.85 8.13
N ALA A 92 9.69 -8.76 8.85
CA ALA A 92 9.60 -7.44 8.27
C ALA A 92 10.92 -7.00 7.63
N MET A 93 12.05 -7.22 8.30
CA MET A 93 13.37 -6.95 7.73
C MET A 93 13.61 -7.78 6.46
N LYS A 94 13.25 -9.07 6.45
CA LYS A 94 13.37 -9.91 5.25
C LYS A 94 12.51 -9.40 4.10
N LYS A 95 11.25 -9.06 4.36
CA LYS A 95 10.31 -8.55 3.35
C LYS A 95 10.77 -7.19 2.80
N MET A 96 11.24 -6.29 3.67
CA MET A 96 11.70 -4.96 3.28
C MET A 96 13.10 -4.94 2.66
N GLY A 97 13.94 -5.96 2.90
CA GLY A 97 15.32 -5.97 2.40
C GLY A 97 15.44 -5.72 0.90
N SER A 98 14.65 -6.45 0.10
CA SER A 98 14.60 -6.25 -1.36
C SER A 98 14.12 -4.85 -1.75
N LEU A 99 13.08 -4.37 -1.08
CA LEU A 99 12.52 -3.04 -1.31
C LEU A 99 13.54 -1.93 -0.99
N ILE A 100 14.29 -2.06 0.10
CA ILE A 100 15.32 -1.10 0.51
C ILE A 100 16.41 -1.04 -0.55
N GLN A 101 16.90 -2.19 -1.03
CA GLN A 101 17.92 -2.24 -2.08
C GLN A 101 17.44 -1.56 -3.37
N ASP A 102 16.24 -1.90 -3.84
CA ASP A 102 15.66 -1.32 -5.06
C ASP A 102 15.35 0.18 -4.93
N SER A 103 14.99 0.62 -3.72
CA SER A 103 14.66 2.01 -3.44
C SER A 103 15.91 2.87 -3.28
N MET A 104 17.02 2.30 -2.78
CA MET A 104 18.23 3.06 -2.48
C MET A 104 18.81 3.76 -3.72
N ALA A 105 18.95 3.04 -4.84
CA ALA A 105 19.42 3.62 -6.09
C ALA A 105 18.47 4.74 -6.60
N THR A 106 17.17 4.51 -6.47
CA THR A 106 16.13 5.47 -6.88
C THR A 106 16.19 6.76 -6.05
N VAL A 107 16.34 6.63 -4.73
CA VAL A 107 16.45 7.76 -3.80
C VAL A 107 17.75 8.51 -4.00
N MET A 108 18.86 7.81 -4.24
CA MET A 108 20.14 8.46 -4.57
C MET A 108 20.05 9.27 -5.87
N GLU A 109 19.50 8.69 -6.93
CA GLU A 109 19.30 9.39 -8.21
C GLU A 109 18.38 10.61 -8.02
N LEU A 110 17.29 10.44 -7.30
CA LEU A 110 16.33 11.52 -7.03
C LEU A 110 16.97 12.66 -6.23
N ASN A 111 17.75 12.36 -5.19
CA ASN A 111 18.42 13.39 -4.39
C ASN A 111 19.48 14.16 -5.19
N GLN A 112 20.14 13.51 -6.15
CA GLN A 112 21.07 14.18 -7.06
C GLN A 112 20.35 15.08 -8.07
N LYS A 113 19.21 14.63 -8.60
CA LYS A 113 18.44 15.37 -9.62
C LYS A 113 17.55 16.47 -9.04
N CYS A 114 17.00 16.25 -7.85
CA CYS A 114 15.97 17.09 -7.24
C CYS A 114 16.36 17.60 -5.84
N PRO A 115 17.54 18.21 -5.66
CA PRO A 115 18.02 18.63 -4.34
C PRO A 115 17.13 19.70 -3.69
N GLU A 116 16.55 20.61 -4.48
CA GLU A 116 15.66 21.66 -3.98
C GLU A 116 14.31 21.12 -3.49
N GLN A 117 13.85 20.02 -4.08
CA GLN A 117 12.56 19.39 -3.78
C GLN A 117 12.70 18.24 -2.79
N ALA A 118 13.91 17.83 -2.41
CA ALA A 118 14.17 16.68 -1.55
C ALA A 118 13.35 16.73 -0.24
N ALA A 119 13.24 17.90 0.39
CA ALA A 119 12.42 18.09 1.59
C ALA A 119 10.92 17.86 1.34
N LYS A 120 10.39 18.35 0.21
CA LYS A 120 8.98 18.15 -0.18
C LYS A 120 8.69 16.70 -0.54
N ILE A 121 9.58 16.07 -1.30
CA ILE A 121 9.47 14.66 -1.67
C ILE A 121 9.49 13.77 -0.42
N SER A 122 10.43 14.02 0.50
CA SER A 122 10.48 13.32 1.79
C SER A 122 9.20 13.51 2.61
N ALA A 123 8.65 14.73 2.65
CA ALA A 123 7.38 15.01 3.35
C ALA A 123 6.17 14.30 2.69
N ALA A 124 6.15 14.20 1.36
CA ALA A 124 5.10 13.50 0.62
C ALA A 124 5.17 11.97 0.82
N MET A 125 6.37 11.42 0.91
CA MET A 125 6.58 9.99 1.21
C MET A 125 6.33 9.62 2.68
N ASN A 126 6.40 10.59 3.59
CA ASN A 126 6.05 10.36 4.98
C ASN A 126 4.53 10.36 5.18
N VAL A 127 3.95 9.16 5.06
CA VAL A 127 2.51 8.90 5.08
C VAL A 127 1.97 8.47 6.47
N MET A 128 2.86 8.18 7.43
CA MET A 128 2.49 7.68 8.76
C MET A 128 2.70 8.69 9.91
N LYS A 129 2.78 9.99 9.60
CA LYS A 129 2.83 11.03 10.65
C LYS A 129 1.63 10.95 11.60
#